data_AF-A0A7C4BLL0-F1
#
_entry.id   AF-A0A7C4BLL0-F1
#
_cell.length_a   1.000
_cell.length_b   1.000
_cell.length_c   1.000
_cell.angle_alpha   90.00
_cell.angle_beta   90.00
_cell.angle_gamma   90.00
#
_symmetry.space_group_name_H-M   'P 1'
#
loop_
_entity.id
_entity.type
_entity.pdbx_description
1 polymer ?
#
loop_
_entity_poly.entity_id
_entity_poly.type
_entity_poly.pdbx_seq_one_letter_code
_entity_poly.pdbx_strand_id
1 'polypeptide(L)'
;MDFKHKNHLISTYLTFHKQVKEVKDTICDGNPPSRTDTMLTPLSKDLQEGIITHLEKIADLFEKIAQKYLSAELKKEKKRESMSATKMWASMQLRQIEEDLSDIHPKNFGRKYGALDPEDQAYLEDIVNQIMQEIIEAEKLV
;
A
#
# COMPACT_ATOMS: atom_id res chain seq x y z
N MET A 1 -21.15 -15.88 19.97
CA MET A 1 -19.85 -15.24 19.70
C MET A 1 -19.98 -13.79 20.14
N ASP A 2 -19.20 -13.35 21.11
CA ASP A 2 -19.27 -11.97 21.58
C ASP A 2 -18.63 -10.99 20.57
N PHE A 3 -18.73 -9.70 20.86
CA PHE A 3 -18.22 -8.62 20.01
C PHE A 3 -16.69 -8.70 19.78
N LYS A 4 -15.91 -9.12 20.79
CA LYS A 4 -14.45 -9.23 20.68
C LYS A 4 -14.06 -10.36 19.73
N HIS A 5 -14.72 -11.51 19.85
CA HIS A 5 -14.50 -12.65 18.97
C HIS A 5 -14.87 -12.33 17.52
N LYS A 6 -15.94 -11.57 17.28
CA LYS A 6 -16.32 -11.11 15.93
C LYS A 6 -15.31 -10.15 15.32
N ASN A 7 -14.89 -9.12 16.06
CA ASN A 7 -13.88 -8.17 15.58
C ASN A 7 -12.54 -8.84 15.31
N HIS A 8 -12.14 -9.81 16.14
CA HIS A 8 -10.94 -10.59 15.90
C HIS A 8 -11.06 -11.41 14.60
N LEU A 9 -12.24 -11.98 14.32
CA LEU A 9 -12.49 -12.73 13.10
C LEU A 9 -12.46 -11.83 11.84
N ILE A 10 -13.06 -10.64 11.91
CA ILE A 10 -12.97 -9.60 10.86
C ILE A 10 -11.51 -9.20 10.64
N SER A 11 -10.80 -8.84 11.71
CA SER A 11 -9.40 -8.43 11.62
C SER A 11 -8.54 -9.52 11.01
N THR A 12 -8.75 -10.78 11.39
CA THR A 12 -8.00 -11.92 10.85
C THR A 12 -8.31 -12.12 9.36
N TYR A 13 -9.58 -11.99 8.97
CA TYR A 13 -10.00 -12.04 7.56
C TYR A 13 -9.33 -10.94 6.72
N LEU A 14 -9.35 -9.70 7.19
CA LEU A 14 -8.72 -8.58 6.48
C LEU A 14 -7.19 -8.73 6.40
N THR A 15 -6.55 -9.13 7.50
CA THR A 15 -5.11 -9.41 7.52
C THR A 15 -4.75 -10.52 6.54
N PHE A 16 -5.55 -11.59 6.49
CA PHE A 16 -5.34 -12.67 5.53
C PHE A 16 -5.41 -12.18 4.09
N HIS A 17 -6.42 -11.38 3.72
CA HIS A 17 -6.52 -10.83 2.36
C HIS A 17 -5.34 -9.92 2.01
N LYS A 18 -4.87 -9.11 2.97
CA LYS A 18 -3.65 -8.31 2.78
C LYS A 18 -2.44 -9.20 2.52
N GLN A 19 -2.25 -10.26 3.30
CA GLN A 19 -1.15 -11.23 3.13
C GLN A 19 -1.23 -11.96 1.79
N VAL A 20 -2.42 -12.36 1.34
CA VAL A 20 -2.61 -12.97 0.01
C VAL A 20 -2.17 -12.03 -1.09
N LYS A 21 -2.51 -10.73 -0.98
CA LYS A 21 -2.04 -9.71 -1.93
C LYS A 21 -0.52 -9.59 -1.91
N GLU A 22 0.08 -9.48 -0.72
CA GLU A 22 1.55 -9.40 -0.58
C GLU A 22 2.26 -10.63 -1.18
N VAL A 23 1.72 -11.83 -0.95
CA VAL A 23 2.25 -13.06 -1.57
C VAL A 23 2.14 -13.00 -3.08
N LYS A 24 1.01 -12.53 -3.62
CA LYS A 24 0.82 -12.37 -5.07
C LYS A 24 1.84 -11.39 -5.65
N ASP A 25 1.98 -10.21 -5.06
CA ASP A 25 2.94 -9.19 -5.49
C ASP A 25 4.39 -9.74 -5.41
N THR A 26 4.69 -10.59 -4.43
CA THR A 26 6.00 -11.24 -4.28
C THR A 26 6.26 -12.28 -5.38
N ILE A 27 5.34 -13.23 -5.59
CA ILE A 27 5.58 -14.37 -6.49
C ILE A 27 5.40 -14.02 -7.97
N CYS A 28 4.55 -13.02 -8.27
CA CYS A 28 4.25 -12.60 -9.63
C CYS A 28 5.18 -11.49 -10.11
N ASP A 29 5.43 -10.50 -9.25
CA ASP A 29 6.13 -9.27 -9.65
C ASP A 29 7.54 -9.17 -9.04
N GLY A 30 7.90 -10.10 -8.15
CA GLY A 30 9.21 -10.12 -7.51
C GLY A 30 9.37 -9.08 -6.41
N ASN A 31 8.28 -8.46 -5.94
CA ASN A 31 8.35 -7.40 -4.94
C ASN A 31 8.56 -7.99 -3.53
N PRO A 32 9.70 -7.76 -2.87
CA PRO A 32 9.93 -8.30 -1.54
C PRO A 32 9.01 -7.63 -0.51
N PRO A 33 8.41 -8.39 0.42
CA PRO A 33 7.52 -7.83 1.45
C PRO A 33 8.27 -6.91 2.44
N SER A 34 9.59 -7.05 2.54
CA SER A 34 10.45 -6.27 3.43
C SER A 34 10.83 -4.88 2.89
N ARG A 35 10.34 -4.46 1.70
CA ARG A 35 10.74 -3.21 1.03
C ARG A 35 12.26 -3.05 0.95
N THR A 36 12.96 -4.15 0.69
CA THR A 36 14.39 -4.12 0.39
C THR A 36 14.58 -3.73 -1.08
N ASP A 37 15.66 -3.04 -1.43
CA ASP A 37 15.96 -2.61 -2.81
C ASP A 37 16.27 -3.78 -3.77
N THR A 38 16.21 -5.02 -3.28
CA THR A 38 16.53 -6.21 -4.06
C THR A 38 15.24 -6.88 -4.55
N MET A 39 14.99 -6.77 -5.86
CA MET A 39 13.90 -7.49 -6.51
C MET A 39 14.15 -9.00 -6.48
N LEU A 40 13.11 -9.77 -6.18
CA LEU A 40 13.10 -11.22 -6.27
C LEU A 40 12.81 -11.63 -7.72
N THR A 41 13.29 -12.81 -8.12
CA THR A 41 12.87 -13.39 -9.40
C THR A 41 11.44 -13.92 -9.28
N PRO A 42 10.50 -13.48 -10.14
CA PRO A 42 9.17 -14.06 -10.20
C PRO A 42 9.20 -15.58 -10.42
N LEU A 43 8.23 -16.29 -9.86
CA LEU A 43 8.08 -17.72 -10.10
C LEU A 43 7.61 -17.97 -11.55
N SER A 44 7.78 -19.21 -12.04
CA SER A 44 7.17 -19.62 -13.31
C SER A 44 5.64 -19.58 -13.24
N LYS A 45 4.97 -19.30 -14.36
CA LYS A 45 3.49 -19.18 -14.42
C LYS A 45 2.76 -20.37 -13.80
N ASP A 46 3.21 -21.60 -14.07
CA ASP A 46 2.60 -22.82 -13.51
C ASP A 46 2.64 -22.84 -11.97
N LEU A 47 3.72 -22.33 -11.38
CA LEU A 47 3.87 -22.23 -9.92
C LEU A 47 3.05 -21.08 -9.35
N GLN A 48 2.99 -19.94 -10.05
CA GLN A 48 2.14 -18.80 -9.67
C GLN A 48 0.66 -19.22 -9.62
N GLU A 49 0.16 -19.84 -10.70
CA GLU A 49 -1.22 -20.29 -10.82
C GLU A 49 -1.56 -21.35 -9.78
N GLY A 50 -0.66 -22.31 -9.54
CA GLY A 50 -0.81 -23.31 -8.50
C GLY A 50 -0.97 -22.69 -7.11
N ILE A 51 -0.08 -21.75 -6.75
CA ILE A 51 -0.11 -21.07 -5.44
C ILE A 51 -1.38 -20.21 -5.31
N ILE A 52 -1.69 -19.39 -6.32
CA ILE A 52 -2.86 -18.49 -6.33
C ILE A 52 -4.15 -19.30 -6.16
N THR A 53 -4.30 -20.42 -6.89
CA THR A 53 -5.47 -21.30 -6.78
C THR A 53 -5.68 -21.81 -5.35
N HIS A 54 -4.60 -22.14 -4.64
CA HIS A 54 -4.71 -22.59 -3.25
C HIS A 54 -5.03 -21.44 -2.29
N LEU A 55 -4.47 -20.25 -2.50
CA LEU A 55 -4.79 -19.06 -1.71
C LEU A 55 -6.25 -18.63 -1.88
N GLU A 56 -6.78 -18.70 -3.09
CA GLU A 56 -8.20 -18.44 -3.39
C GLU A 56 -9.12 -19.43 -2.68
N LYS A 57 -8.78 -20.73 -2.68
CA LYS A 57 -9.53 -21.74 -1.90
C LYS A 57 -9.53 -21.46 -0.40
N ILE A 58 -8.42 -20.96 0.15
CA ILE A 58 -8.35 -20.56 1.56
C ILE A 58 -9.21 -19.32 1.80
N ALA A 59 -9.16 -18.33 0.90
CA ALA A 59 -10.01 -17.14 0.96
C ALA A 59 -11.49 -17.50 0.97
N ASP A 60 -11.93 -18.43 0.13
CA ASP A 60 -13.32 -18.92 0.10
C ASP A 60 -13.73 -19.59 1.42
N LEU A 61 -12.83 -20.33 2.07
CA LEU A 61 -13.09 -20.94 3.37
C LEU A 61 -13.22 -19.88 4.46
N PHE A 62 -12.35 -18.87 4.44
CA PHE A 62 -12.42 -17.71 5.31
C PHE A 62 -13.71 -16.92 5.09
N GLU A 63 -14.12 -16.71 3.85
CA GLU A 63 -15.38 -16.05 3.50
C GLU A 63 -16.58 -16.83 4.03
N LYS A 64 -16.60 -18.17 3.92
CA LYS A 64 -17.68 -18.99 4.51
C LYS A 64 -17.79 -18.83 6.02
N ILE A 65 -16.66 -18.77 6.72
CA ILE A 65 -16.63 -18.51 8.17
C ILE A 65 -17.15 -17.10 8.45
N ALA A 66 -16.66 -16.12 7.69
CA ALA A 66 -17.03 -14.72 7.83
C ALA A 66 -18.54 -14.51 7.56
N GLN A 67 -19.09 -15.08 6.49
CA GLN A 67 -20.53 -15.05 6.18
C GLN A 67 -21.37 -15.69 7.29
N LYS A 68 -20.92 -16.80 7.89
CA LYS A 68 -21.64 -17.47 8.98
C LYS A 68 -21.77 -16.63 10.25
N TYR A 69 -20.75 -15.83 10.57
CA TYR A 69 -20.68 -15.10 11.85
C TYR A 69 -20.82 -13.57 11.73
N LEU A 70 -20.68 -13.02 10.52
CA LEU A 70 -20.56 -11.57 10.24
C LEU A 70 -21.48 -11.09 9.11
N SER A 71 -22.46 -11.88 8.65
CA SER A 71 -23.31 -11.57 7.47
C SER A 71 -23.98 -10.17 7.48
N ALA A 72 -24.24 -9.58 8.64
CA ALA A 72 -24.77 -8.22 8.78
C ALA A 72 -23.68 -7.12 8.84
N GLU A 73 -22.45 -7.47 9.22
CA GLU A 73 -21.31 -6.56 9.39
C GLU A 73 -20.47 -6.48 8.10
N LEU A 74 -20.24 -7.60 7.39
CA LEU A 74 -19.60 -7.63 6.07
C LEU A 74 -20.39 -6.87 4.99
N LYS A 75 -21.73 -6.88 5.07
CA LYS A 75 -22.57 -6.05 4.18
C LYS A 75 -22.40 -4.56 4.44
N LYS A 76 -21.98 -4.15 5.65
CA LYS A 76 -21.62 -2.75 5.96
C LYS A 76 -20.19 -2.42 5.51
N GLU A 77 -19.27 -3.37 5.50
CA GLU A 77 -17.88 -3.15 5.05
C GLU A 77 -17.74 -2.92 3.53
N LYS A 78 -18.72 -3.33 2.72
CA LYS A 78 -18.83 -2.89 1.31
C LYS A 78 -19.46 -1.50 1.14
N LYS A 79 -19.69 -0.73 2.21
CA LYS A 79 -20.03 0.69 2.02
C LYS A 79 -18.76 1.43 1.66
N ARG A 80 -18.72 1.96 0.44
CA ARG A 80 -17.78 3.04 0.10
C ARG A 80 -17.97 4.12 1.16
N GLU A 81 -16.86 4.48 1.81
CA GLU A 81 -16.79 5.65 2.66
C GLU A 81 -17.24 6.90 1.88
N SER A 82 -17.62 7.95 2.59
CA SER A 82 -18.03 9.19 1.93
C SER A 82 -16.93 9.71 1.00
N MET A 83 -17.31 10.41 -0.07
CA MET A 83 -16.33 11.07 -0.94
C MET A 83 -15.42 12.01 -0.13
N SER A 84 -15.95 12.65 0.91
CA SER A 84 -15.20 13.47 1.86
C SER A 84 -14.15 12.67 2.63
N ALA A 85 -14.46 11.46 3.08
CA ALA A 85 -13.49 10.58 3.73
C ALA A 85 -12.39 10.12 2.76
N THR A 86 -12.74 9.83 1.50
CA THR A 86 -11.75 9.49 0.46
C THR A 86 -10.81 10.68 0.18
N LYS A 87 -11.37 11.89 0.06
CA LYS A 87 -10.60 13.14 -0.12
C LYS A 87 -9.68 13.43 1.06
N MET A 88 -10.17 13.26 2.30
CA MET A 88 -9.37 13.39 3.51
C MET A 88 -8.18 12.42 3.51
N TRP A 89 -8.42 11.14 3.22
CA TRP A 89 -7.34 10.15 3.14
C TRP A 89 -6.35 10.48 2.02
N ALA A 90 -6.82 10.90 0.84
CA ALA A 90 -5.96 11.30 -0.25
C ALA A 90 -5.08 12.51 0.13
N SER A 91 -5.64 13.53 0.79
CA SER A 91 -4.88 14.66 1.31
C SER A 91 -3.82 14.23 2.34
N MET A 92 -4.15 13.32 3.25
CA MET A 92 -3.16 12.78 4.21
C MET A 92 -2.02 12.04 3.51
N GLN A 93 -2.30 11.28 2.44
CA GLN A 93 -1.27 10.58 1.68
C GLN A 93 -0.41 11.53 0.85
N LEU A 94 -1.00 12.55 0.22
CA LEU A 94 -0.25 13.58 -0.52
C LEU A 94 0.73 14.31 0.41
N ARG A 95 0.30 14.63 1.63
CA ARG A 95 1.14 15.27 2.64
C ARG A 95 2.29 14.37 3.13
N GLN A 96 2.04 13.07 3.27
CA GLN A 96 3.11 12.13 3.62
C GLN A 96 4.17 12.05 2.51
N ILE A 97 3.74 12.05 1.24
CA ILE A 97 4.66 12.09 0.11
C ILE A 97 5.48 13.39 0.12
N GLU A 98 4.85 14.53 0.42
CA GLU A 98 5.54 15.82 0.58
C GLU A 98 6.63 15.76 1.67
N GLU A 99 6.30 15.17 2.83
CA GLU A 99 7.24 15.00 3.94
C GLU A 99 8.41 14.09 3.56
N ASP A 100 8.15 12.98 2.88
CA ASP A 100 9.18 12.04 2.43
C ASP A 100 10.10 12.68 1.36
N LEU A 101 9.54 13.52 0.48
CA LEU A 101 10.30 14.25 -0.54
C LEU A 101 11.16 15.39 0.04
N SER A 102 10.71 16.00 1.13
CA SER A 102 11.48 17.03 1.84
C SER A 102 12.85 16.50 2.30
N ASP A 103 12.92 15.22 2.65
CA ASP A 103 14.18 14.59 3.10
C ASP A 103 15.19 14.36 1.97
N ILE A 104 14.72 14.23 0.73
CA ILE A 104 15.58 14.10 -0.47
C ILE A 104 15.84 15.44 -1.17
N HIS A 105 15.15 16.52 -0.78
CA HIS A 105 15.40 17.84 -1.34
C HIS A 105 16.88 18.26 -1.09
N PRO A 106 17.64 18.75 -2.07
CA PRO A 106 19.09 18.96 -1.94
C PRO A 106 19.52 19.82 -0.74
N LYS A 107 18.73 20.86 -0.40
CA LYS A 107 18.89 21.69 0.80
C LYS A 107 18.91 20.90 2.12
N ASN A 108 18.10 19.83 2.22
CA ASN A 108 18.00 18.98 3.41
C ASN A 108 18.89 17.75 3.30
N PHE A 109 18.99 17.17 2.10
CA PHE A 109 19.84 16.02 1.80
C PHE A 109 21.31 16.32 2.07
N GLY A 110 21.81 17.48 1.60
CA GLY A 110 23.18 17.93 1.82
C GLY A 110 23.57 18.06 3.30
N ARG A 111 22.60 18.42 4.15
CA ARG A 111 22.77 18.54 5.60
C ARG A 111 22.82 17.18 6.30
N LYS A 112 22.06 16.19 5.82
CA LYS A 112 21.93 14.85 6.44
C LYS A 112 22.98 13.85 5.93
N TYR A 113 23.32 13.91 4.66
CA TYR A 113 24.09 12.86 3.97
C TYR A 113 25.38 13.36 3.30
N GLY A 114 25.65 14.66 3.34
CA GLY A 114 26.84 15.29 2.75
C GLY A 114 26.56 15.96 1.41
N ALA A 115 27.48 16.82 0.98
CA ALA A 115 27.31 17.62 -0.23
C ALA A 115 27.27 16.72 -1.48
N LEU A 116 26.30 17.01 -2.35
CA LEU A 116 26.25 16.49 -3.72
C LEU A 116 27.16 17.33 -4.61
N ASP A 117 27.60 16.78 -5.73
CA ASP A 117 28.22 17.59 -6.77
C ASP A 117 27.19 18.57 -7.37
N PRO A 118 27.64 19.68 -7.95
CA PRO A 118 26.74 20.72 -8.43
C PRO A 118 25.77 20.27 -9.53
N GLU A 119 26.16 19.29 -10.36
CA GLU A 119 25.31 18.79 -11.46
C GLU A 119 24.18 17.92 -10.90
N ASP A 120 24.51 16.94 -10.04
CA ASP A 120 23.51 16.10 -9.37
C ASP A 120 22.61 16.92 -8.44
N GLN A 121 23.15 17.92 -7.77
CA GLN A 121 22.37 18.85 -6.94
C GLN A 121 21.32 19.61 -7.77
N ALA A 122 21.72 20.17 -8.92
CA ALA A 122 20.82 20.92 -9.79
C ALA A 122 19.74 20.01 -10.40
N TYR A 123 20.13 18.81 -10.84
CA TYR A 123 19.20 17.81 -11.35
C TYR A 123 18.18 17.36 -10.30
N LEU A 124 18.64 17.03 -9.10
CA LEU A 124 17.77 16.60 -8.02
C LEU A 124 16.83 17.73 -7.55
N GLU A 125 17.30 18.99 -7.52
CA GLU A 125 16.45 20.15 -7.20
C GLU A 125 15.34 20.33 -8.26
N ASP A 126 15.67 20.22 -9.54
CA ASP A 126 14.69 20.32 -10.63
C ASP A 126 13.62 19.23 -10.55
N ILE A 127 14.04 17.95 -10.42
CA ILE A 127 13.11 16.82 -10.33
C ILE A 127 12.23 16.90 -9.09
N VAL A 128 12.79 17.21 -7.91
CA VAL A 128 12.00 17.34 -6.67
C VAL A 128 11.00 18.48 -6.80
N ASN A 129 11.40 19.63 -7.38
CA ASN A 129 10.48 20.74 -7.60
C ASN A 129 9.33 20.39 -8.56
N GLN A 130 9.60 19.63 -9.63
CA GLN A 130 8.57 19.13 -10.53
C GLN A 130 7.58 18.20 -9.80
N ILE A 131 8.08 17.27 -8.98
CA ILE A 131 7.22 16.36 -8.20
C ILE A 131 6.37 17.16 -7.20
N MET A 132 6.95 18.16 -6.52
CA MET A 132 6.21 19.02 -5.59
C MET A 132 5.11 19.81 -6.29
N GLN A 133 5.36 20.28 -7.52
CA GLN A 133 4.35 20.96 -8.32
C GLN A 133 3.16 20.04 -8.65
N GLU A 134 3.42 18.79 -9.03
CA GLU A 134 2.37 17.79 -9.29
C GLU A 134 1.56 17.46 -8.03
N ILE A 135 2.20 17.42 -6.86
CA ILE A 135 1.50 17.24 -5.57
C ILE A 135 0.56 18.42 -5.30
N ILE A 136 1.03 19.66 -5.51
CA ILE A 136 0.20 20.86 -5.35
C ILE A 136 -1.01 20.84 -6.29
N GLU A 137 -0.84 20.41 -7.54
CA GLU A 137 -1.97 20.28 -8.48
C GLU A 137 -2.95 19.18 -8.04
N ALA A 138 -2.45 18.05 -7.54
CA ALA A 138 -3.28 16.98 -6.99
C ALA A 138 -4.05 17.40 -5.74
N GLU A 139 -3.46 18.22 -4.86
CA GLU A 139 -4.11 18.76 -3.66
C GLU A 139 -5.33 19.63 -3.99
N LYS A 140 -5.35 20.31 -5.14
CA LYS A 140 -6.52 21.10 -5.57
C LYS A 140 -7.74 20.24 -5.90
N LEU A 141 -7.54 18.94 -6.14
CA LEU A 141 -8.60 18.00 -6.55
C LEU A 141 -9.25 17.30 -5.36
N VAL A 142 -8.58 17.29 -4.21
CA VAL A 142 -9.03 16.61 -2.98
C VAL A 142 -9.70 17.59 -2.02
#